data_AF-H0JYR9-F1
#
_entry.id   AF-H0JYR9-F1
#
_cell.length_a   1.000
_cell.length_b   1.000
_cell.length_c   1.000
_cell.angle_alpha   90.00
_cell.angle_beta   90.00
_cell.angle_gamma   90.00
#
_symmetry.space_group_name_H-M   'P 1'
#
loop_
_entity.id
_entity.type
_entity.pdbx_description
1 polymer ?
#
loop_
_entity_poly.entity_id
_entity_poly.type
_entity_poly.pdbx_seq_one_letter_code
_entity_poly.pdbx_strand_id
1 'polypeptide(L)'
;MTTTLDTQPAPPEPSPSFSARLKDGILRWLGRFHPVGLAVALLFYCWSLSPSLLPRPWYLQGVATGISVITGYGIGVLVAWIVRKCGFETNWSATVKKVGWYLLAAVAVVVVPTFLVLGSWWQDISRELVGMEPGSSWDYPGVLLVAVVVTLLLLVIGRGLRHVAQWVTGLVVRVLPAPLARIVSVVLVGLIMFWAVEGLLSMEIARIANGSARAVDEGTADGVEQPQAPERSGSDASLEPWDSLGREGRTFVAGGPSPEEITAVTGEPAMMPIRVYAGYRSLDSLDGYTDYDEMEVLASHVVAELDRTGAFEREYLAVATTTGRGWVNQDVAAALEYLSDGNSAIAAMQYSFLASPLAFLADRVSPRNAGRALFEAVYARWSVLDPETRPKLLVFGESLGSYGGQSAFAGVQDMITRTDGALWVGTPNFTEQWRRITDSRDPGSREILPVIYGGQNVRFAATPDDLTELDGLRDWESPRIVYWQHPSDPIVWWSSQLVRHRPDWLREERGADIDKGMSWIPFVTFWQVTLDMVFAAEVPGGHGHAYTTEAGFFWADILGIEDEVRVKAVFDALSSDE
;
A
#
# COMPACT_ATOMS: atom_id res chain seq x y z
N MET A 1 -71.66 -26.95 59.68
CA MET A 1 -71.62 -25.77 58.80
C MET A 1 -70.17 -25.36 58.64
N THR A 2 -69.62 -25.68 57.48
CA THR A 2 -68.25 -25.39 57.02
C THR A 2 -68.16 -23.90 56.66
N THR A 3 -67.14 -23.21 57.18
CA THR A 3 -66.80 -21.85 56.75
C THR A 3 -65.38 -21.90 56.20
N THR A 4 -65.26 -22.05 54.89
CA THR A 4 -64.00 -21.93 54.14
C THR A 4 -63.69 -20.45 53.96
N LEU A 5 -62.62 -19.98 54.59
CA LEU A 5 -62.01 -18.68 54.31
C LEU A 5 -61.30 -18.76 52.96
N ASP A 6 -61.79 -17.96 52.02
CA ASP A 6 -61.31 -17.81 50.66
C ASP A 6 -59.99 -17.00 50.68
N THR A 7 -58.84 -17.66 50.59
CA THR A 7 -57.55 -16.99 50.41
C THR A 7 -57.36 -16.68 48.94
N GLN A 8 -57.56 -15.42 48.56
CA GLN A 8 -57.19 -14.93 47.24
C GLN A 8 -55.69 -15.13 46.98
N PRO A 9 -55.28 -15.66 45.81
CA PRO A 9 -53.88 -15.74 45.44
C PRO A 9 -53.29 -14.33 45.26
N ALA A 10 -52.08 -14.12 45.80
CA ALA A 10 -51.33 -12.89 45.61
C ALA A 10 -51.18 -12.57 44.11
N PRO A 11 -51.26 -11.29 43.70
CA PRO A 11 -51.10 -10.92 42.30
C PRO A 11 -49.72 -11.37 41.80
N PRO A 12 -49.61 -11.87 40.55
CA PRO A 12 -48.34 -12.30 39.99
C PRO A 12 -47.35 -11.12 39.97
N GLU A 13 -46.12 -11.36 40.43
CA GLU A 13 -45.07 -10.35 40.37
C GLU A 13 -44.95 -9.80 38.94
N PRO A 14 -44.87 -8.47 38.77
CA PRO A 14 -44.80 -7.87 37.44
C PRO A 14 -43.55 -8.39 36.73
N SER A 15 -43.77 -9.00 35.57
CA SER A 15 -42.66 -9.49 34.74
C SER A 15 -41.68 -8.34 34.46
N PRO A 16 -40.36 -8.57 34.57
CA PRO A 16 -39.37 -7.49 34.47
C PRO A 16 -39.53 -6.79 33.13
N SER A 17 -39.57 -5.45 33.17
CA SER A 17 -39.74 -4.61 31.99
C SER A 17 -38.70 -4.95 30.92
N PHE A 18 -39.02 -4.69 29.65
CA PHE A 18 -38.07 -4.87 28.55
C PHE A 18 -36.72 -4.17 28.84
N SER A 19 -36.74 -2.99 29.47
CA SER A 19 -35.55 -2.27 29.91
C SER A 19 -34.77 -2.97 31.03
N ALA A 20 -35.43 -3.62 31.98
CA ALA A 20 -34.77 -4.42 33.03
C ALA A 20 -34.13 -5.69 32.44
N ARG A 21 -34.83 -6.39 31.54
CA ARG A 21 -34.27 -7.57 30.83
C ARG A 21 -33.07 -7.22 29.96
N LEU A 22 -33.13 -6.08 29.26
CA LEU A 22 -32.03 -5.57 28.46
C LEU A 22 -30.82 -5.19 29.34
N LYS A 23 -31.05 -4.47 30.45
CA LYS A 23 -30.01 -4.13 31.43
C LYS A 23 -29.35 -5.37 32.02
N ASP A 24 -30.13 -6.36 32.45
CA ASP A 24 -29.62 -7.62 32.99
C ASP A 24 -28.87 -8.46 31.94
N GLY A 25 -29.30 -8.39 30.68
CA GLY A 25 -28.60 -8.99 29.55
C GLY A 25 -27.22 -8.35 29.32
N ILE A 26 -27.17 -7.01 29.31
CA ILE A 26 -25.94 -6.23 29.16
C ILE A 26 -24.99 -6.48 30.33
N LEU A 27 -25.46 -6.43 31.58
CA LEU A 27 -24.64 -6.67 32.77
C LEU A 27 -24.06 -8.08 32.79
N ARG A 28 -24.85 -9.10 32.42
CA ARG A 28 -24.37 -10.48 32.28
C ARG A 28 -23.35 -10.63 31.16
N TRP A 29 -23.51 -9.90 30.07
CA TRP A 29 -22.57 -9.93 28.95
C TRP A 29 -21.26 -9.20 29.29
N LEU A 30 -21.33 -8.04 29.96
CA LEU A 30 -20.17 -7.30 30.49
C LEU A 30 -19.42 -8.12 31.55
N GLY A 31 -20.12 -8.91 32.36
CA GLY A 31 -19.51 -9.83 33.33
C GLY A 31 -18.67 -10.95 32.71
N ARG A 32 -18.73 -11.16 31.38
CA ARG A 32 -17.93 -12.15 30.66
C ARG A 32 -16.54 -11.65 30.25
N PHE A 33 -16.25 -10.37 30.42
CA PHE A 33 -14.95 -9.82 30.07
C PHE A 33 -13.88 -10.17 31.10
N HIS A 34 -12.68 -10.50 30.62
CA HIS A 34 -11.55 -10.79 31.48
C HIS A 34 -10.83 -9.49 31.88
N PRO A 35 -10.61 -9.20 33.19
CA PRO A 35 -10.04 -7.93 33.63
C PRO A 35 -8.61 -7.70 33.11
N VAL A 36 -7.76 -8.73 33.07
CA VAL A 36 -6.43 -8.63 32.45
C VAL A 36 -6.54 -8.36 30.95
N GLY A 37 -7.55 -8.94 30.28
CA GLY A 37 -7.79 -8.69 28.87
C GLY A 37 -8.14 -7.22 28.63
N LEU A 38 -9.05 -6.66 29.45
CA LEU A 38 -9.43 -5.25 29.36
C LEU A 38 -8.29 -4.29 29.71
N ALA A 39 -7.43 -4.63 30.68
CA ALA A 39 -6.26 -3.82 31.00
C ALA A 39 -5.26 -3.75 29.83
N VAL A 40 -4.97 -4.89 29.19
CA VAL A 40 -4.11 -4.93 27.99
C VAL A 40 -4.80 -4.27 26.79
N ALA A 41 -6.13 -4.40 26.67
CA ALA A 41 -6.89 -3.70 25.63
C ALA A 41 -6.79 -2.16 25.77
N LEU A 42 -6.84 -1.64 27.01
CA LEU A 42 -6.67 -0.23 27.29
C LEU A 42 -5.24 0.27 26.98
N LEU A 43 -4.22 -0.58 27.19
CA LEU A 43 -2.85 -0.28 26.77
C LEU A 43 -2.76 -0.16 25.24
N PHE A 44 -3.34 -1.12 24.51
CA PHE A 44 -3.34 -1.11 23.04
C PHE A 44 -4.15 0.06 22.45
N TYR A 45 -5.21 0.49 23.15
CA TYR A 45 -5.93 1.72 22.83
C TYR A 45 -5.01 2.95 22.87
N CYS A 46 -4.19 3.07 23.92
CA CYS A 46 -3.25 4.18 24.05
C CYS A 46 -2.20 4.14 22.93
N TRP A 47 -1.67 2.95 22.67
CA TRP A 47 -0.65 2.73 21.64
C TRP A 47 -1.16 3.00 20.24
N SER A 48 -2.40 2.65 19.89
CA SER A 48 -2.90 2.89 18.54
C SER A 48 -3.07 4.36 18.20
N LEU A 49 -3.22 5.22 19.21
CA LEU A 49 -3.35 6.66 19.07
C LEU A 49 -2.01 7.39 19.00
N SER A 50 -0.89 6.67 19.18
CA SER A 50 0.45 7.23 19.01
C SER A 50 0.74 7.61 17.54
N PRO A 51 1.77 8.44 17.28
CA PRO A 51 2.14 8.84 15.92
C PRO A 51 2.40 7.66 14.98
N SER A 52 2.15 7.88 13.68
CA SER A 52 2.48 6.97 12.59
C SER A 52 3.05 7.76 11.40
N LEU A 53 3.20 7.14 10.24
CA LEU A 53 3.79 7.74 9.04
C LEU A 53 2.96 8.89 8.49
N LEU A 54 1.65 8.68 8.29
CA LEU A 54 0.77 9.65 7.65
C LEU A 54 -0.41 10.07 8.53
N PRO A 55 -0.95 11.29 8.32
CA PRO A 55 -2.19 11.70 8.93
C PRO A 55 -3.36 10.87 8.40
N ARG A 56 -4.30 10.52 9.28
CA ARG A 56 -5.47 9.69 8.97
C ARG A 56 -6.77 10.47 9.23
N PRO A 57 -7.82 10.21 8.45
CA PRO A 57 -9.17 10.57 8.84
C PRO A 57 -9.57 9.88 10.15
N TRP A 58 -10.36 10.56 10.97
CA TRP A 58 -10.76 10.09 12.32
C TRP A 58 -11.43 8.71 12.30
N TYR A 59 -12.22 8.39 11.26
CA TYR A 59 -12.90 7.10 11.17
C TYR A 59 -11.90 5.95 10.96
N LEU A 60 -10.84 6.18 10.16
CA LEU A 60 -9.81 5.19 9.90
C LEU A 60 -8.94 4.96 11.13
N GLN A 61 -8.62 6.03 11.87
CA GLN A 61 -8.02 5.93 13.19
C GLN A 61 -8.89 5.12 14.15
N GLY A 62 -10.21 5.28 14.09
CA GLY A 62 -11.18 4.46 14.83
C GLY A 62 -11.06 2.97 14.51
N VAL A 63 -10.94 2.62 13.23
CA VAL A 63 -10.71 1.23 12.78
C VAL A 63 -9.38 0.70 13.33
N ALA A 64 -8.28 1.45 13.19
CA ALA A 64 -6.95 1.12 13.72
C ALA A 64 -7.00 0.81 15.22
N THR A 65 -7.70 1.67 15.94
CA THR A 65 -7.88 1.58 17.39
C THR A 65 -8.71 0.36 17.76
N GLY A 66 -9.81 0.09 17.05
CA GLY A 66 -10.65 -1.09 17.30
C GLY A 66 -9.91 -2.41 17.09
N ILE A 67 -9.13 -2.52 16.00
CA ILE A 67 -8.30 -3.71 15.72
C ILE A 67 -7.21 -3.89 16.78
N SER A 68 -6.57 -2.80 17.20
CA SER A 68 -5.55 -2.82 18.25
C SER A 68 -6.13 -3.25 19.60
N VAL A 69 -7.26 -2.67 20.00
CA VAL A 69 -7.97 -2.99 21.26
C VAL A 69 -8.33 -4.47 21.33
N ILE A 70 -8.91 -5.05 20.26
CA ILE A 70 -9.28 -6.47 20.27
C ILE A 70 -8.05 -7.38 20.27
N THR A 71 -6.96 -6.97 19.59
CA THR A 71 -5.67 -7.68 19.61
C THR A 71 -5.10 -7.71 21.03
N GLY A 72 -5.04 -6.54 21.69
CA GLY A 72 -4.61 -6.43 23.08
C GLY A 72 -5.48 -7.24 24.04
N TYR A 73 -6.81 -7.20 23.86
CA TYR A 73 -7.74 -8.02 24.63
C TYR A 73 -7.44 -9.53 24.47
N GLY A 74 -7.25 -9.99 23.24
CA GLY A 74 -6.91 -11.38 22.92
C GLY A 74 -5.60 -11.82 23.57
N ILE A 75 -4.55 -11.01 23.46
CA ILE A 75 -3.25 -11.26 24.10
C ILE A 75 -3.40 -11.32 25.62
N GLY A 76 -4.08 -10.36 26.24
CA GLY A 76 -4.27 -10.34 27.70
C GLY A 76 -5.06 -11.54 28.22
N VAL A 77 -6.07 -12.00 27.47
CA VAL A 77 -6.81 -13.24 27.80
C VAL A 77 -5.91 -14.46 27.65
N LEU A 78 -5.10 -14.53 26.59
CA LEU A 78 -4.17 -15.64 26.35
C LEU A 78 -3.13 -15.74 27.48
N VAL A 79 -2.49 -14.62 27.84
CA VAL A 79 -1.53 -14.56 28.95
C VAL A 79 -2.18 -15.02 30.26
N ALA A 80 -3.36 -14.50 30.59
CA ALA A 80 -4.08 -14.92 31.79
C ALA A 80 -4.44 -16.42 31.78
N TRP A 81 -4.76 -16.98 30.63
CA TRP A 81 -5.00 -18.41 30.47
C TRP A 81 -3.72 -19.24 30.68
N ILE A 82 -2.59 -18.83 30.11
CA ILE A 82 -1.29 -19.49 30.30
C ILE A 82 -0.89 -19.49 31.78
N VAL A 83 -0.96 -18.32 32.44
CA VAL A 83 -0.62 -18.17 33.86
C VAL A 83 -1.43 -19.12 34.75
N ARG A 84 -2.75 -19.21 34.51
CA ARG A 84 -3.60 -20.18 35.22
C ARG A 84 -3.19 -21.62 34.95
N LYS A 85 -2.85 -21.95 33.70
CA LYS A 85 -2.41 -23.30 33.30
C LYS A 85 -1.07 -23.70 33.90
N CYS A 86 -0.20 -22.76 34.19
CA CYS A 86 1.06 -22.99 34.90
C CYS A 86 0.88 -23.16 36.43
N GLY A 87 -0.36 -23.18 36.93
CA GLY A 87 -0.66 -23.43 38.35
C GLY A 87 -0.71 -22.19 39.23
N PHE A 88 -0.57 -20.99 38.64
CA PHE A 88 -0.75 -19.72 39.37
C PHE A 88 -2.25 -19.37 39.44
N GLU A 89 -3.01 -20.14 40.21
CA GLU A 89 -4.40 -19.82 40.53
C GLU A 89 -4.46 -18.97 41.80
N THR A 90 -4.53 -17.66 41.64
CA THR A 90 -4.72 -16.76 42.78
C THR A 90 -6.21 -16.61 43.09
N ASN A 91 -6.64 -17.18 44.22
CA ASN A 91 -8.01 -17.01 44.74
C ASN A 91 -8.18 -15.63 45.41
N TRP A 92 -8.28 -14.59 44.58
CA TRP A 92 -8.56 -13.24 45.06
C TRP A 92 -9.92 -13.15 45.74
N SER A 93 -9.98 -12.48 46.90
CA SER A 93 -11.23 -12.20 47.61
C SER A 93 -12.20 -11.37 46.76
N ALA A 94 -13.49 -11.46 47.05
CA ALA A 94 -14.52 -10.69 46.33
C ALA A 94 -14.27 -9.17 46.41
N THR A 95 -13.72 -8.70 47.52
CA THR A 95 -13.33 -7.30 47.74
C THR A 95 -12.21 -6.88 46.78
N VAL A 96 -11.15 -7.68 46.66
CA VAL A 96 -10.02 -7.36 45.76
C VAL A 96 -10.47 -7.33 44.31
N LYS A 97 -11.35 -8.26 43.90
CA LYS A 97 -11.94 -8.25 42.54
C LYS A 97 -12.73 -6.97 42.28
N LYS A 98 -13.57 -6.53 43.24
CA LYS A 98 -14.34 -5.28 43.12
C LYS A 98 -13.42 -4.06 43.03
N VAL A 99 -12.42 -3.96 43.91
CA VAL A 99 -11.44 -2.87 43.89
C VAL A 99 -10.69 -2.83 42.57
N GLY A 100 -10.26 -3.99 42.04
CA GLY A 100 -9.59 -4.06 40.74
C GLY A 100 -10.47 -3.56 39.58
N TRP A 101 -11.77 -3.87 39.59
CA TRP A 101 -12.71 -3.33 38.60
C TRP A 101 -12.90 -1.82 38.71
N TYR A 102 -13.04 -1.29 39.93
CA TYR A 102 -13.13 0.16 40.14
C TYR A 102 -11.85 0.89 39.73
N LEU A 103 -10.68 0.31 40.04
CA LEU A 103 -9.40 0.86 39.64
C LEU A 103 -9.28 0.89 38.11
N LEU A 104 -9.58 -0.22 37.43
CA LEU A 104 -9.56 -0.29 35.97
C LEU A 104 -10.53 0.72 35.33
N ALA A 105 -11.72 0.87 35.89
CA ALA A 105 -12.69 1.87 35.43
C ALA A 105 -12.18 3.31 35.66
N ALA A 106 -11.60 3.60 36.82
CA ALA A 106 -11.04 4.90 37.14
C ALA A 106 -9.87 5.26 36.20
N VAL A 107 -8.98 4.30 35.93
CA VAL A 107 -7.89 4.46 34.96
C VAL A 107 -8.46 4.71 33.57
N ALA A 108 -9.45 3.93 33.12
CA ALA A 108 -10.07 4.13 31.81
C ALA A 108 -10.73 5.51 31.67
N VAL A 109 -11.42 6.01 32.70
CA VAL A 109 -12.05 7.35 32.71
C VAL A 109 -11.04 8.47 32.52
N VAL A 110 -9.79 8.30 32.96
CA VAL A 110 -8.72 9.29 32.77
C VAL A 110 -7.98 9.08 31.45
N VAL A 111 -7.57 7.85 31.17
CA VAL A 111 -6.69 7.51 30.05
C VAL A 111 -7.38 7.68 28.70
N VAL A 112 -8.65 7.27 28.58
CA VAL A 112 -9.40 7.35 27.33
C VAL A 112 -9.48 8.80 26.81
N PRO A 113 -10.02 9.78 27.56
CA PRO A 113 -10.08 11.16 27.08
C PRO A 113 -8.69 11.77 26.88
N THR A 114 -7.72 11.44 27.74
CA THR A 114 -6.34 11.95 27.60
C THR A 114 -5.74 11.54 26.26
N PHE A 115 -5.83 10.26 25.89
CA PHE A 115 -5.27 9.77 24.63
C PHE A 115 -6.10 10.17 23.40
N LEU A 116 -7.39 10.49 23.53
CA LEU A 116 -8.12 11.15 22.43
C LEU A 116 -7.55 12.54 22.14
N VAL A 117 -7.27 13.33 23.17
CA VAL A 117 -6.67 14.66 23.02
C VAL A 117 -5.25 14.56 22.46
N LEU A 118 -4.42 13.68 23.02
CA LEU A 118 -3.06 13.46 22.53
C LEU A 118 -3.05 12.90 21.10
N GLY A 119 -3.96 11.98 20.78
CA GLY A 119 -4.11 11.43 19.43
C GLY A 119 -4.47 12.50 18.42
N SER A 120 -5.42 13.39 18.76
CA SER A 120 -5.76 14.54 17.89
C SER A 120 -4.54 15.44 17.68
N TRP A 121 -3.80 15.73 18.75
CA TRP A 121 -2.61 16.57 18.68
C TRP A 121 -1.49 15.96 17.83
N TRP A 122 -1.21 14.67 17.98
CA TRP A 122 -0.23 13.97 17.13
C TRP A 122 -0.67 13.88 15.67
N GLN A 123 -1.98 13.80 15.40
CA GLN A 123 -2.48 13.89 14.03
C GLN A 123 -2.23 15.28 13.42
N ASP A 124 -2.39 16.35 14.19
CA ASP A 124 -2.08 17.70 13.72
C ASP A 124 -0.58 17.88 13.45
N ILE A 125 0.30 17.30 14.26
CA ILE A 125 1.75 17.24 13.98
C ILE A 125 2.01 16.52 12.65
N SER A 126 1.42 15.34 12.44
CA SER A 126 1.57 14.61 11.18
C SER A 126 1.05 15.43 9.98
N ARG A 127 0.00 16.22 10.14
CA ARG A 127 -0.52 17.12 9.08
C ARG A 127 0.44 18.26 8.78
N GLU A 128 0.98 18.90 9.82
CA GLU A 128 1.96 19.98 9.68
C GLU A 128 3.22 19.49 8.94
N LEU A 129 3.71 18.29 9.27
CA LEU A 129 4.92 17.71 8.65
C LEU A 129 4.77 17.42 7.15
N VAL A 130 3.54 17.18 6.67
CA VAL A 130 3.24 16.93 5.25
C VAL A 130 2.56 18.14 4.58
N GLY A 131 2.58 19.32 5.20
CA GLY A 131 2.02 20.54 4.62
C GLY A 131 0.49 20.61 4.54
N MET A 132 -0.24 19.79 5.31
CA MET A 132 -1.70 19.82 5.38
C MET A 132 -2.23 20.77 6.46
N GLU A 133 -3.42 21.32 6.24
CA GLU A 133 -4.14 22.09 7.27
C GLU A 133 -4.50 21.22 8.49
N PRO A 134 -4.50 21.80 9.72
CA PRO A 134 -4.90 21.08 10.93
C PRO A 134 -6.33 20.52 10.84
N GLY A 135 -6.55 19.37 11.47
CA GLY A 135 -7.86 18.72 11.45
C GLY A 135 -8.86 19.37 12.42
N SER A 136 -10.14 19.04 12.24
CA SER A 136 -11.17 19.35 13.22
C SER A 136 -11.00 18.46 14.46
N SER A 137 -10.59 19.05 15.58
CA SER A 137 -10.47 18.35 16.87
C SER A 137 -11.82 17.78 17.35
N TRP A 138 -12.94 18.31 16.85
CA TRP A 138 -14.30 17.87 17.18
C TRP A 138 -14.70 16.54 16.56
N ASP A 139 -13.95 16.06 15.56
CA ASP A 139 -14.23 14.78 14.91
C ASP A 139 -13.62 13.60 15.69
N TYR A 140 -12.61 13.88 16.53
CA TYR A 140 -11.84 12.87 17.25
C TYR A 140 -12.63 12.06 18.31
N PRO A 141 -13.67 12.58 18.98
CA PRO A 141 -14.60 11.75 19.75
C PRO A 141 -15.23 10.60 18.94
N GLY A 142 -15.40 10.78 17.62
CA GLY A 142 -15.89 9.75 16.70
C GLY A 142 -14.97 8.52 16.62
N VAL A 143 -13.67 8.69 16.85
CA VAL A 143 -12.66 7.60 16.92
C VAL A 143 -13.10 6.55 17.94
N LEU A 144 -13.55 6.98 19.12
CA LEU A 144 -13.95 6.07 20.18
C LEU A 144 -15.19 5.26 19.79
N LEU A 145 -16.17 5.89 19.14
CA LEU A 145 -17.38 5.22 18.69
C LEU A 145 -17.06 4.12 17.68
N VAL A 146 -16.28 4.44 16.65
CA VAL A 146 -15.87 3.48 15.61
C VAL A 146 -15.02 2.37 16.21
N ALA A 147 -14.06 2.70 17.08
CA ALA A 147 -13.21 1.72 17.75
C ALA A 147 -14.02 0.72 18.58
N VAL A 148 -15.04 1.18 19.31
CA VAL A 148 -15.95 0.31 20.07
C VAL A 148 -16.72 -0.60 19.12
N VAL A 149 -17.32 -0.07 18.05
CA VAL A 149 -18.07 -0.87 17.07
C VAL A 149 -17.20 -1.96 16.44
N VAL A 150 -16.01 -1.59 15.95
CA VAL A 150 -15.06 -2.53 15.33
C VAL A 150 -14.60 -3.59 16.34
N THR A 151 -14.24 -3.20 17.57
CA THR A 151 -13.84 -4.12 18.63
C THR A 151 -14.95 -5.13 18.94
N LEU A 152 -16.19 -4.65 19.07
CA LEU A 152 -17.35 -5.48 19.37
C LEU A 152 -17.65 -6.46 18.24
N LEU A 153 -17.61 -6.00 16.99
CA LEU A 153 -17.81 -6.82 15.81
C LEU A 153 -16.77 -7.95 15.76
N LEU A 154 -15.48 -7.62 15.85
CA LEU A 154 -14.39 -8.60 15.81
C LEU A 154 -14.44 -9.56 16.99
N LEU A 155 -14.83 -9.08 18.19
CA LEU A 155 -15.04 -9.93 19.35
C LEU A 155 -16.17 -10.93 19.16
N VAL A 156 -17.30 -10.50 18.57
CA VAL A 156 -18.44 -11.38 18.27
C VAL A 156 -18.04 -12.43 17.24
N ILE A 157 -17.32 -12.04 16.18
CA ILE A 157 -16.78 -12.97 15.18
C ILE A 157 -15.85 -13.99 15.85
N GLY A 158 -14.87 -13.55 16.64
CA GLY A 158 -13.94 -14.44 17.33
C GLY A 158 -14.62 -15.39 18.31
N ARG A 159 -15.65 -14.94 19.04
CA ARG A 159 -16.48 -15.79 19.90
C ARG A 159 -17.31 -16.79 19.09
N GLY A 160 -17.84 -16.38 17.94
CA GLY A 160 -18.54 -17.23 16.99
C GLY A 160 -17.64 -18.36 16.47
N LEU A 161 -16.44 -18.03 15.98
CA LEU A 161 -15.45 -19.01 15.53
C LEU A 161 -15.08 -20.00 16.63
N ARG A 162 -14.92 -19.53 17.88
CA ARG A 162 -14.71 -20.41 19.03
C ARG A 162 -15.88 -21.37 19.25
N HIS A 163 -17.13 -20.91 19.12
CA HIS A 163 -18.31 -21.78 19.26
C HIS A 163 -18.34 -22.84 18.16
N VAL A 164 -18.02 -22.48 16.92
CA VAL A 164 -17.87 -23.44 15.82
C VAL A 164 -16.78 -24.46 16.12
N ALA A 165 -15.59 -24.02 16.56
CA ALA A 165 -14.51 -24.94 16.92
C ALA A 165 -14.88 -25.89 18.08
N GLN A 166 -15.65 -25.42 19.06
CA GLN A 166 -16.17 -26.25 20.15
C GLN A 166 -17.22 -27.26 19.66
N TRP A 167 -18.10 -26.85 18.75
CA TRP A 167 -19.07 -27.73 18.12
C TRP A 167 -18.38 -28.83 17.30
N VAL A 168 -17.39 -28.46 16.46
CA VAL A 168 -16.54 -29.42 15.73
C VAL A 168 -15.82 -30.35 16.68
N THR A 169 -15.29 -29.83 17.80
CA THR A 169 -14.65 -30.66 18.84
C THR A 169 -15.63 -31.70 19.37
N GLY A 170 -16.89 -31.34 19.63
CA GLY A 170 -17.93 -32.29 20.09
C GLY A 170 -18.21 -33.42 19.10
N LEU A 171 -18.00 -33.19 17.80
CA LEU A 171 -18.09 -34.21 16.76
C LEU A 171 -16.83 -35.09 16.72
N VAL A 172 -15.65 -34.47 16.76
CA VAL A 172 -14.35 -35.15 16.60
C VAL A 172 -13.96 -35.97 17.83
N VAL A 173 -14.39 -35.57 19.04
CA VAL A 173 -14.16 -36.31 20.29
C VAL A 173 -14.75 -37.73 20.27
N ARG A 174 -15.69 -38.01 19.36
CA ARG A 174 -16.24 -39.36 19.18
C ARG A 174 -15.21 -40.34 18.57
N VAL A 175 -14.16 -39.82 17.93
CA VAL A 175 -13.14 -40.60 17.22
C VAL A 175 -11.75 -40.41 17.84
N LEU A 176 -11.41 -39.20 18.29
CA LEU A 176 -10.10 -38.86 18.84
C LEU A 176 -10.16 -38.49 20.33
N PRO A 177 -9.07 -38.72 21.10
CA PRO A 177 -8.95 -38.24 22.46
C PRO A 177 -9.15 -36.71 22.56
N ALA A 178 -9.77 -36.26 23.65
CA ALA A 178 -10.21 -34.87 23.82
C ALA A 178 -9.14 -33.78 23.60
N PRO A 179 -7.87 -33.94 24.01
CA PRO A 179 -6.83 -32.96 23.71
C PRO A 179 -6.57 -32.82 22.21
N LEU A 180 -6.49 -33.95 21.51
CA LEU A 180 -6.22 -34.00 20.07
C LEU A 180 -7.42 -33.48 19.27
N ALA A 181 -8.65 -33.84 19.66
CA ALA A 181 -9.86 -33.35 19.03
C ALA A 181 -9.99 -31.81 19.08
N ARG A 182 -9.58 -31.17 20.18
CA ARG A 182 -9.56 -29.70 20.29
C ARG A 182 -8.55 -29.07 19.35
N ILE A 183 -7.32 -29.61 19.30
CA ILE A 183 -6.27 -29.11 18.41
C ILE A 183 -6.73 -29.22 16.96
N VAL A 184 -7.19 -30.42 16.55
CA VAL A 184 -7.69 -30.67 15.19
C VAL A 184 -8.83 -29.74 14.84
N SER A 185 -9.78 -29.50 15.76
CA SER A 185 -10.92 -28.63 15.49
C SER A 185 -10.53 -27.16 15.33
N VAL A 186 -9.58 -26.66 16.14
CA VAL A 186 -9.06 -25.30 16.00
C VAL A 186 -8.30 -25.14 14.69
N VAL A 187 -7.45 -26.10 14.35
CA VAL A 187 -6.71 -26.12 13.08
C VAL A 187 -7.68 -26.17 11.90
N LEU A 188 -8.68 -27.05 11.94
CA LEU A 188 -9.68 -27.19 10.87
C LEU A 188 -10.49 -25.91 10.69
N VAL A 189 -11.03 -25.34 11.77
CA VAL A 189 -11.79 -24.07 11.70
C VAL A 189 -10.89 -22.93 11.24
N GLY A 190 -9.64 -22.89 11.69
CA GLY A 190 -8.65 -21.90 11.25
C GLY A 190 -8.33 -22.02 9.76
N LEU A 191 -8.12 -23.24 9.25
CA LEU A 191 -7.90 -23.49 7.82
C LEU A 191 -9.13 -23.17 6.99
N ILE A 192 -10.32 -23.61 7.41
CA ILE A 192 -11.57 -23.27 6.70
C ILE A 192 -11.78 -21.76 6.69
N MET A 193 -11.52 -21.06 7.79
CA MET A 193 -11.59 -19.60 7.83
C MET A 193 -10.56 -18.97 6.90
N PHE A 194 -9.32 -19.47 6.88
CA PHE A 194 -8.28 -19.01 5.97
C PHE A 194 -8.72 -19.19 4.52
N TRP A 195 -9.13 -20.40 4.11
CA TRP A 195 -9.62 -20.68 2.75
C TRP A 195 -10.91 -19.94 2.42
N ALA A 196 -11.78 -19.68 3.40
CA ALA A 196 -12.98 -18.88 3.20
C ALA A 196 -12.63 -17.41 3.00
N VAL A 197 -11.67 -16.86 3.74
CA VAL A 197 -11.17 -15.49 3.54
C VAL A 197 -10.45 -15.38 2.22
N GLU A 198 -9.54 -16.29 1.91
CA GLU A 198 -8.83 -16.34 0.63
C GLU A 198 -9.80 -16.52 -0.54
N GLY A 199 -10.77 -17.42 -0.40
CA GLY A 199 -11.82 -17.66 -1.38
C GLY A 199 -12.78 -16.48 -1.53
N LEU A 200 -13.15 -15.79 -0.44
CA LEU A 200 -13.96 -14.57 -0.49
C LEU A 200 -13.17 -13.43 -1.12
N LEU A 201 -11.88 -13.28 -0.80
CA LEU A 201 -11.01 -12.31 -1.42
C LEU A 201 -10.90 -12.58 -2.91
N SER A 202 -10.58 -13.81 -3.33
CA SER A 202 -10.47 -14.17 -4.74
C SER A 202 -11.80 -14.06 -5.49
N MET A 203 -12.93 -14.46 -4.88
CA MET A 203 -14.26 -14.27 -5.45
C MET A 203 -14.67 -12.81 -5.56
N GLU A 204 -14.38 -11.97 -4.56
CA GLU A 204 -14.70 -10.55 -4.60
C GLU A 204 -13.77 -9.82 -5.57
N ILE A 205 -12.48 -10.16 -5.61
CA ILE A 205 -11.53 -9.72 -6.64
C ILE A 205 -12.04 -10.10 -8.02
N ALA A 206 -12.46 -11.36 -8.23
CA ALA A 206 -13.01 -11.81 -9.51
C ALA A 206 -14.34 -11.12 -9.85
N ARG A 207 -15.18 -10.79 -8.86
CA ARG A 207 -16.46 -10.07 -9.06
C ARG A 207 -16.23 -8.61 -9.41
N ILE A 208 -15.30 -7.95 -8.72
CA ILE A 208 -14.86 -6.59 -9.01
C ILE A 208 -14.24 -6.54 -10.41
N ALA A 209 -13.33 -7.48 -10.71
CA ALA A 209 -12.70 -7.63 -12.02
C ALA A 209 -13.75 -7.85 -13.13
N ASN A 210 -14.76 -8.70 -12.92
CA ASN A 210 -15.72 -9.05 -13.96
C ASN A 210 -16.88 -8.04 -14.15
N GLY A 211 -17.15 -7.13 -13.20
CA GLY A 211 -18.36 -6.31 -13.22
C GLY A 211 -18.16 -4.79 -13.17
N SER A 212 -17.45 -4.28 -12.16
CA SER A 212 -17.30 -2.83 -11.95
C SER A 212 -15.96 -2.29 -12.45
N ALA A 213 -14.87 -3.05 -12.32
CA ALA A 213 -13.57 -2.63 -12.79
C ALA A 213 -13.47 -2.67 -14.32
N ARG A 214 -13.98 -3.71 -14.98
CA ARG A 214 -14.12 -3.75 -16.44
C ARG A 214 -14.98 -2.61 -17.00
N ALA A 215 -16.09 -2.27 -16.34
CA ALA A 215 -16.94 -1.16 -16.78
C ALA A 215 -16.25 0.20 -16.62
N VAL A 216 -15.44 0.39 -15.57
CA VAL A 216 -14.60 1.59 -15.41
C VAL A 216 -13.48 1.61 -16.44
N ASP A 217 -12.90 0.46 -16.76
CA ASP A 217 -11.83 0.31 -17.75
C ASP A 217 -12.31 0.52 -19.19
N GLU A 218 -13.56 0.18 -19.50
CA GLU A 218 -14.20 0.50 -20.78
C GLU A 218 -14.43 2.01 -20.98
N GLY A 219 -14.50 2.76 -19.89
CA GLY A 219 -14.67 4.20 -19.91
C GLY A 219 -13.39 4.94 -20.31
N THR A 220 -13.57 6.16 -20.80
CA THR A 220 -12.48 7.13 -20.99
C THR A 220 -12.56 8.14 -19.85
N ALA A 221 -11.42 8.58 -19.31
CA ALA A 221 -11.41 9.61 -18.28
C ALA A 221 -11.94 10.95 -18.82
N ASP A 222 -12.51 11.78 -17.95
CA ASP A 222 -13.06 13.08 -18.36
C ASP A 222 -11.95 13.96 -18.97
N GLY A 223 -12.22 14.56 -20.13
CA GLY A 223 -11.25 15.39 -20.87
C GLY A 223 -10.23 14.61 -21.71
N VAL A 224 -10.23 13.27 -21.65
CA VAL A 224 -9.35 12.45 -22.48
C VAL A 224 -10.02 12.16 -23.83
N GLU A 225 -9.36 12.55 -24.91
CA GLU A 225 -9.80 12.31 -26.28
C GLU A 225 -8.81 11.41 -27.04
N GLN A 226 -9.30 10.70 -28.06
CA GLN A 226 -8.46 9.82 -28.87
C GLN A 226 -7.38 10.63 -29.60
N PRO A 227 -6.09 10.28 -29.45
CA PRO A 227 -5.01 11.01 -30.07
C PRO A 227 -5.06 10.90 -31.60
N GLN A 228 -4.79 12.01 -32.28
CA GLN A 228 -4.70 12.04 -33.75
C GLN A 228 -3.25 11.85 -34.25
N ALA A 229 -2.27 12.05 -33.37
CA ALA A 229 -0.86 11.93 -33.71
C ALA A 229 -0.47 10.46 -33.95
N PRO A 230 0.14 10.12 -35.10
CA PRO A 230 0.53 8.74 -35.41
C PRO A 230 1.57 8.17 -34.45
N GLU A 231 2.32 9.00 -33.73
CA GLU A 231 3.31 8.63 -32.71
C GLU A 231 2.68 8.03 -31.43
N ARG A 232 1.36 8.14 -31.27
CA ARG A 232 0.64 7.69 -30.07
C ARG A 232 -0.21 6.46 -30.39
N SER A 233 -0.11 5.42 -29.56
CA SER A 233 -1.00 4.25 -29.68
C SER A 233 -2.47 4.64 -29.49
N GLY A 234 -3.38 3.89 -30.11
CA GLY A 234 -4.81 4.24 -30.14
C GLY A 234 -5.19 5.33 -31.15
N SER A 235 -4.24 5.95 -31.86
CA SER A 235 -4.55 6.78 -33.02
C SER A 235 -5.07 5.94 -34.20
N ASP A 236 -5.64 6.60 -35.22
CA ASP A 236 -6.13 5.91 -36.43
C ASP A 236 -5.02 5.14 -37.19
N ALA A 237 -3.75 5.48 -36.95
CA ALA A 237 -2.59 4.80 -37.52
C ALA A 237 -2.07 3.64 -36.67
N SER A 238 -2.58 3.47 -35.43
CA SER A 238 -2.10 2.47 -34.48
C SER A 238 -2.60 1.06 -34.80
N LEU A 239 -1.78 0.06 -34.49
CA LEU A 239 -2.17 -1.35 -34.51
C LEU A 239 -3.06 -1.72 -33.32
N GLU A 240 -3.01 -0.93 -32.24
CA GLU A 240 -3.79 -1.10 -31.03
C GLU A 240 -5.00 -0.14 -31.08
N PRO A 241 -6.24 -0.64 -31.27
CA PRO A 241 -7.41 0.21 -31.30
C PRO A 241 -7.58 1.00 -30.01
N TRP A 242 -8.00 2.27 -30.10
CA TRP A 242 -8.27 3.12 -28.93
C TRP A 242 -9.07 2.43 -27.82
N ASP A 243 -10.09 1.67 -28.22
CA ASP A 243 -10.98 1.01 -27.29
C ASP A 243 -10.34 -0.17 -26.55
N SER A 244 -9.23 -0.73 -27.06
CA SER A 244 -8.55 -1.87 -26.43
C SER A 244 -7.58 -1.47 -25.32
N LEU A 245 -7.12 -0.21 -25.27
CA LEU A 245 -6.07 0.28 -24.36
C LEU A 245 -6.48 0.29 -22.87
N GLY A 246 -7.78 0.21 -22.56
CA GLY A 246 -8.31 0.42 -21.22
C GLY A 246 -8.21 1.88 -20.76
N ARG A 247 -8.88 2.22 -19.67
CA ARG A 247 -9.02 3.62 -19.21
C ARG A 247 -7.66 4.29 -18.94
N GLU A 248 -6.79 3.61 -18.20
CA GLU A 248 -5.48 4.18 -17.82
C GLU A 248 -4.53 4.26 -19.03
N GLY A 249 -4.59 3.28 -19.93
CA GLY A 249 -3.83 3.32 -21.18
C GLY A 249 -4.25 4.47 -22.08
N ARG A 250 -5.57 4.70 -22.22
CA ARG A 250 -6.14 5.86 -22.92
C ARG A 250 -5.67 7.18 -22.32
N THR A 251 -5.69 7.31 -20.99
CA THR A 251 -5.18 8.50 -20.30
C THR A 251 -3.68 8.70 -20.56
N PHE A 252 -2.88 7.64 -20.52
CA PHE A 252 -1.45 7.73 -20.77
C PHE A 252 -1.14 8.15 -22.22
N VAL A 253 -1.72 7.52 -23.23
CA VAL A 253 -1.37 7.86 -24.63
C VAL A 253 -1.94 9.21 -25.08
N ALA A 254 -3.05 9.67 -24.50
CA ALA A 254 -3.63 10.97 -24.81
C ALA A 254 -2.97 12.13 -24.04
N GLY A 255 -2.38 11.87 -22.87
CA GLY A 255 -1.67 12.87 -22.07
C GLY A 255 -0.29 13.23 -22.63
N GLY A 256 0.48 13.99 -21.83
CA GLY A 256 1.84 14.40 -22.15
C GLY A 256 1.94 15.62 -23.06
N PRO A 257 3.07 16.35 -22.99
CA PRO A 257 3.22 17.62 -23.67
C PRO A 257 3.31 17.45 -25.19
N SER A 258 2.83 18.47 -25.88
CA SER A 258 2.98 18.68 -27.32
C SER A 258 4.37 19.25 -27.66
N PRO A 259 4.85 19.10 -28.91
CA PRO A 259 6.08 19.76 -29.37
C PRO A 259 6.08 21.27 -29.11
N GLU A 260 4.93 21.92 -29.24
CA GLU A 260 4.78 23.36 -29.00
C GLU A 260 5.00 23.72 -27.52
N GLU A 261 4.43 22.93 -26.60
CA GLU A 261 4.62 23.10 -25.16
C GLU A 261 6.08 22.83 -24.74
N ILE A 262 6.68 21.75 -25.25
CA ILE A 262 8.08 21.43 -25.00
C ILE A 262 8.97 22.57 -25.50
N THR A 263 8.79 23.01 -26.76
CA THR A 263 9.58 24.11 -27.34
C THR A 263 9.41 25.40 -26.54
N ALA A 264 8.21 25.68 -26.02
CA ALA A 264 7.96 26.86 -25.19
C ALA A 264 8.69 26.82 -23.85
N VAL A 265 8.87 25.64 -23.26
CA VAL A 265 9.54 25.43 -21.97
C VAL A 265 11.06 25.32 -22.14
N THR A 266 11.54 24.52 -23.09
CA THR A 266 12.97 24.22 -23.26
C THR A 266 13.68 25.25 -24.13
N GLY A 267 12.95 25.95 -25.00
CA GLY A 267 13.50 26.89 -25.99
C GLY A 267 14.11 26.22 -27.22
N GLU A 268 14.14 24.89 -27.28
CA GLU A 268 14.71 24.10 -28.38
C GLU A 268 13.60 23.48 -29.25
N PRO A 269 13.83 23.27 -30.56
CA PRO A 269 12.85 22.61 -31.42
C PRO A 269 12.55 21.18 -30.95
N ALA A 270 11.31 20.92 -30.56
CA ALA A 270 10.90 19.63 -30.04
C ALA A 270 10.31 18.69 -31.10
N MET A 271 10.41 17.39 -30.84
CA MET A 271 9.71 16.33 -31.58
C MET A 271 8.43 15.92 -30.85
N MET A 272 7.48 15.30 -31.55
CA MET A 272 6.31 14.67 -30.89
C MET A 272 6.80 13.47 -30.07
N PRO A 273 6.58 13.44 -28.73
CA PRO A 273 6.93 12.28 -27.92
C PRO A 273 6.14 11.04 -28.37
N ILE A 274 6.79 9.88 -28.36
CA ILE A 274 6.15 8.61 -28.67
C ILE A 274 5.65 7.97 -27.37
N ARG A 275 4.36 7.64 -27.33
CA ARG A 275 3.75 6.88 -26.22
C ARG A 275 3.10 5.63 -26.78
N VAL A 276 3.74 4.50 -26.53
CA VAL A 276 3.28 3.18 -26.95
C VAL A 276 2.64 2.44 -25.80
N TYR A 277 1.46 1.88 -26.06
CA TYR A 277 0.70 1.15 -25.07
C TYR A 277 -0.06 -0.03 -25.69
N ALA A 278 -0.01 -1.19 -25.04
CA ALA A 278 -0.89 -2.32 -25.35
C ALA A 278 -1.86 -2.58 -24.19
N GLY A 279 -3.16 -2.63 -24.49
CA GLY A 279 -4.19 -2.88 -23.49
C GLY A 279 -4.56 -4.35 -23.38
N TYR A 280 -5.01 -4.77 -22.19
CA TYR A 280 -5.26 -6.18 -21.91
C TYR A 280 -6.42 -6.73 -22.77
N ARG A 281 -7.35 -5.87 -23.20
CA ARG A 281 -8.47 -6.22 -24.09
C ARG A 281 -8.05 -6.54 -25.51
N SER A 282 -6.83 -6.21 -25.91
CA SER A 282 -6.28 -6.67 -27.20
C SER A 282 -6.15 -8.20 -27.26
N LEU A 283 -6.23 -8.87 -26.12
CA LEU A 283 -6.24 -10.34 -25.98
C LEU A 283 -7.64 -10.97 -26.06
N ASP A 284 -8.74 -10.20 -26.17
CA ASP A 284 -10.13 -10.72 -26.17
C ASP A 284 -10.42 -11.74 -27.31
N SER A 285 -9.50 -11.88 -28.27
CA SER A 285 -9.56 -12.85 -29.37
C SER A 285 -8.78 -14.15 -29.14
N LEU A 286 -8.10 -14.31 -28.00
CA LEU A 286 -7.17 -15.41 -27.71
C LEU A 286 -7.75 -16.36 -26.64
N ASP A 287 -8.54 -17.35 -27.08
CA ASP A 287 -9.00 -18.42 -26.18
C ASP A 287 -7.87 -19.45 -25.93
N GLY A 288 -7.56 -19.72 -24.66
CA GLY A 288 -6.80 -20.92 -24.23
C GLY A 288 -5.33 -20.73 -23.87
N TYR A 289 -4.87 -19.51 -23.61
CA TYR A 289 -3.50 -19.22 -23.15
C TYR A 289 -3.39 -19.22 -21.61
N THR A 290 -2.16 -19.34 -21.09
CA THR A 290 -1.89 -19.07 -19.67
C THR A 290 -1.60 -17.59 -19.44
N ASP A 291 -1.79 -17.07 -18.23
CA ASP A 291 -1.47 -15.67 -17.86
C ASP A 291 -0.05 -15.26 -18.28
N TYR A 292 0.90 -16.21 -18.33
CA TYR A 292 2.27 -15.94 -18.76
C TYR A 292 2.38 -15.70 -20.27
N ASP A 293 1.71 -16.55 -21.06
CA ASP A 293 1.71 -16.42 -22.54
C ASP A 293 0.98 -15.15 -22.97
N GLU A 294 -0.10 -14.76 -22.27
CA GLU A 294 -0.82 -13.51 -22.50
C GLU A 294 0.08 -12.26 -22.38
N MET A 295 0.96 -12.23 -21.37
CA MET A 295 1.88 -11.11 -21.18
C MET A 295 2.95 -11.04 -22.28
N GLU A 296 3.42 -12.18 -22.78
CA GLU A 296 4.36 -12.21 -23.91
C GLU A 296 3.71 -11.73 -25.21
N VAL A 297 2.44 -12.06 -25.44
CA VAL A 297 1.68 -11.56 -26.59
C VAL A 297 1.50 -10.04 -26.49
N LEU A 298 1.06 -9.50 -25.34
CA LEU A 298 0.94 -8.05 -25.15
C LEU A 298 2.27 -7.32 -25.34
N ALA A 299 3.36 -7.88 -24.78
CA ALA A 299 4.69 -7.32 -24.98
C ALA A 299 5.09 -7.29 -26.46
N SER A 300 4.69 -8.31 -27.25
CA SER A 300 4.93 -8.32 -28.70
C SER A 300 4.14 -7.24 -29.44
N HIS A 301 2.93 -6.91 -29.00
CA HIS A 301 2.13 -5.80 -29.56
C HIS A 301 2.80 -4.46 -29.28
N VAL A 302 3.34 -4.27 -28.07
CA VAL A 302 4.14 -3.08 -27.73
C VAL A 302 5.34 -2.96 -28.66
N VAL A 303 6.10 -4.04 -28.88
CA VAL A 303 7.26 -4.00 -29.80
C VAL A 303 6.84 -3.65 -31.23
N ALA A 304 5.71 -4.18 -31.70
CA ALA A 304 5.18 -3.85 -33.03
C ALA A 304 4.80 -2.36 -33.16
N GLU A 305 4.19 -1.76 -32.14
CA GLU A 305 3.92 -0.32 -32.10
C GLU A 305 5.21 0.51 -31.99
N LEU A 306 6.23 0.05 -31.27
CA LEU A 306 7.54 0.71 -31.21
C LEU A 306 8.23 0.72 -32.58
N ASP A 307 8.18 -0.39 -33.33
CA ASP A 307 8.70 -0.44 -34.70
C ASP A 307 7.89 0.49 -35.63
N ARG A 308 6.56 0.50 -35.52
CA ARG A 308 5.68 1.35 -36.35
C ARG A 308 5.95 2.84 -36.16
N THR A 309 6.14 3.27 -34.91
CA THR A 309 6.29 4.69 -34.53
C THR A 309 7.71 5.22 -34.76
N GLY A 310 8.68 4.37 -35.11
CA GLY A 310 10.08 4.76 -35.19
C GLY A 310 10.69 5.02 -33.80
N ALA A 311 10.17 4.38 -32.74
CA ALA A 311 10.64 4.58 -31.37
C ALA A 311 12.12 4.23 -31.20
N PHE A 312 12.63 3.27 -31.98
CA PHE A 312 14.04 2.87 -32.00
C PHE A 312 14.96 3.87 -32.71
N GLU A 313 14.43 4.96 -33.26
CA GLU A 313 15.19 6.07 -33.86
C GLU A 313 15.30 7.28 -32.91
N ARG A 314 14.62 7.23 -31.75
CA ARG A 314 14.69 8.28 -30.73
C ARG A 314 16.02 8.23 -29.96
N GLU A 315 16.32 9.29 -29.23
CA GLU A 315 17.49 9.31 -28.35
C GLU A 315 17.25 8.48 -27.09
N TYR A 316 16.03 8.52 -26.53
CA TYR A 316 15.67 7.79 -25.32
C TYR A 316 14.48 6.85 -25.55
N LEU A 317 14.60 5.61 -25.11
CA LEU A 317 13.50 4.64 -25.06
C LEU A 317 13.34 4.18 -23.61
N ALA A 318 12.22 4.54 -22.98
CA ALA A 318 11.91 4.17 -21.62
C ALA A 318 10.87 3.04 -21.56
N VAL A 319 11.17 1.98 -20.84
CA VAL A 319 10.23 0.90 -20.53
C VAL A 319 9.56 1.20 -19.18
N ALA A 320 8.27 1.51 -19.23
CA ALA A 320 7.45 1.85 -18.08
C ALA A 320 6.62 0.64 -17.66
N THR A 321 6.98 0.02 -16.53
CA THR A 321 6.11 -1.02 -15.96
C THR A 321 4.95 -0.37 -15.23
N THR A 322 3.73 -0.72 -15.63
CA THR A 322 2.50 -0.11 -15.13
C THR A 322 2.13 -0.57 -13.72
N THR A 323 1.28 0.19 -13.04
CA THR A 323 0.71 -0.16 -11.75
C THR A 323 -0.72 -0.66 -11.90
N GLY A 324 -1.01 -1.85 -11.37
CA GLY A 324 -2.37 -2.37 -11.20
C GLY A 324 -3.17 -2.41 -12.50
N ARG A 325 -4.03 -1.40 -12.69
CA ARG A 325 -4.92 -1.24 -13.86
C ARG A 325 -4.24 -0.82 -15.16
N GLY A 326 -2.92 -0.70 -15.16
CA GLY A 326 -2.18 -0.16 -16.31
C GLY A 326 -1.75 1.29 -16.17
N TRP A 327 -1.81 1.86 -14.95
CA TRP A 327 -1.47 3.26 -14.72
C TRP A 327 0.04 3.53 -14.84
N VAL A 328 0.38 4.65 -15.49
CA VAL A 328 1.71 5.23 -15.60
C VAL A 328 1.65 6.64 -15.03
N ASN A 329 2.59 6.98 -14.13
CA ASN A 329 2.71 8.32 -13.59
C ASN A 329 3.01 9.32 -14.72
N GLN A 330 2.10 10.28 -14.90
CA GLN A 330 2.17 11.25 -16.00
C GLN A 330 3.29 12.27 -15.78
N ASP A 331 3.55 12.69 -14.55
CA ASP A 331 4.60 13.67 -14.23
C ASP A 331 5.98 13.06 -14.47
N VAL A 332 6.17 11.79 -14.06
CA VAL A 332 7.41 11.04 -14.33
C VAL A 332 7.62 10.83 -15.83
N ALA A 333 6.56 10.54 -16.59
CA ALA A 333 6.64 10.39 -18.04
C ALA A 333 6.93 11.72 -18.74
N ALA A 334 6.17 12.78 -18.40
CA ALA A 334 6.28 14.10 -19.02
C ALA A 334 7.61 14.78 -18.71
N ALA A 335 8.16 14.61 -17.50
CA ALA A 335 9.49 15.08 -17.14
C ALA A 335 10.56 14.57 -18.11
N LEU A 336 10.56 13.28 -18.44
CA LEU A 336 11.47 12.71 -19.44
C LEU A 336 11.26 13.33 -20.83
N GLU A 337 10.01 13.52 -21.24
CA GLU A 337 9.67 14.07 -22.55
C GLU A 337 10.11 15.54 -22.69
N TYR A 338 9.91 16.37 -21.66
CA TYR A 338 10.43 17.74 -21.63
C TYR A 338 11.96 17.79 -21.64
N LEU A 339 12.63 16.97 -20.82
CA LEU A 339 14.09 16.95 -20.73
C LEU A 339 14.79 16.43 -21.99
N SER A 340 14.08 15.68 -22.83
CA SER A 340 14.60 15.13 -24.08
C SER A 340 14.18 15.92 -25.33
N ASP A 341 13.57 17.10 -25.18
CA ASP A 341 12.99 17.85 -26.31
C ASP A 341 11.99 17.01 -27.12
N GLY A 342 11.27 16.12 -26.44
CA GLY A 342 10.36 15.15 -27.04
C GLY A 342 11.04 14.07 -27.88
N ASN A 343 12.38 14.00 -27.89
CA ASN A 343 13.16 12.95 -28.52
C ASN A 343 13.19 11.67 -27.66
N SER A 344 12.00 11.22 -27.24
CA SER A 344 11.79 10.08 -26.38
C SER A 344 10.65 9.20 -26.88
N ALA A 345 10.73 7.92 -26.53
CA ALA A 345 9.65 6.97 -26.63
C ALA A 345 9.42 6.28 -25.27
N ILE A 346 8.17 6.14 -24.85
CA ILE A 346 7.80 5.41 -23.63
C ILE A 346 6.92 4.22 -24.01
N ALA A 347 7.31 3.03 -23.54
CA ALA A 347 6.65 1.76 -23.79
C ALA A 347 6.00 1.23 -22.51
N ALA A 348 4.70 0.96 -22.54
CA ALA A 348 3.94 0.43 -21.42
C ALA A 348 2.90 -0.61 -21.87
N MET A 349 2.37 -1.39 -20.93
CA MET A 349 1.24 -2.29 -21.20
C MET A 349 0.37 -2.52 -19.96
N GLN A 350 -0.90 -2.83 -20.19
CA GLN A 350 -1.85 -3.24 -19.16
C GLN A 350 -1.76 -4.73 -18.89
N TYR A 351 -1.70 -5.15 -17.62
CA TYR A 351 -1.70 -6.58 -17.25
C TYR A 351 -2.86 -7.00 -16.35
N SER A 352 -3.67 -6.07 -15.85
CA SER A 352 -4.78 -6.35 -14.93
C SER A 352 -5.83 -5.26 -14.95
N PHE A 353 -7.02 -5.58 -14.42
CA PHE A 353 -8.12 -4.64 -14.16
C PHE A 353 -8.19 -4.20 -12.69
N LEU A 354 -7.25 -4.62 -11.82
CA LEU A 354 -7.32 -4.36 -10.37
C LEU A 354 -6.65 -3.05 -9.93
N ALA A 355 -7.35 -2.27 -9.10
CA ALA A 355 -6.82 -1.05 -8.48
C ALA A 355 -5.62 -1.34 -7.54
N SER A 356 -4.67 -0.40 -7.49
CA SER A 356 -3.33 -0.59 -6.92
C SER A 356 -3.24 -1.02 -5.45
N PRO A 357 -4.06 -0.52 -4.48
CA PRO A 357 -3.90 -0.94 -3.09
C PRO A 357 -4.40 -2.38 -2.84
N LEU A 358 -5.41 -2.81 -3.62
CA LEU A 358 -5.93 -4.17 -3.55
C LEU A 358 -4.97 -5.15 -4.24
N ALA A 359 -4.42 -4.77 -5.40
CA ALA A 359 -3.40 -5.55 -6.11
C ALA A 359 -2.13 -5.73 -5.25
N PHE A 360 -1.72 -4.71 -4.48
CA PHE A 360 -0.55 -4.79 -3.60
C PHE A 360 -0.65 -5.91 -2.56
N LEU A 361 -1.86 -6.12 -2.01
CA LEU A 361 -2.12 -7.16 -1.01
C LEU A 361 -2.44 -8.52 -1.64
N ALA A 362 -3.06 -8.54 -2.83
CA ALA A 362 -3.65 -9.74 -3.40
C ALA A 362 -2.85 -10.37 -4.56
N ASP A 363 -2.10 -9.57 -5.33
CA ASP A 363 -1.44 -10.03 -6.56
C ASP A 363 0.04 -9.63 -6.59
N ARG A 364 0.90 -10.61 -6.31
CA ARG A 364 2.36 -10.48 -6.34
C ARG A 364 3.00 -11.14 -7.55
N VAL A 365 2.21 -11.78 -8.41
CA VAL A 365 2.72 -12.60 -9.52
C VAL A 365 2.59 -11.86 -10.83
N SER A 366 1.41 -11.31 -11.14
CA SER A 366 1.15 -10.67 -12.43
C SER A 366 2.07 -9.46 -12.69
N PRO A 367 2.33 -8.54 -11.73
CA PRO A 367 3.23 -7.41 -11.97
C PRO A 367 4.65 -7.87 -12.37
N ARG A 368 5.14 -8.98 -11.79
CA ARG A 368 6.46 -9.53 -12.10
C ARG A 368 6.52 -10.13 -13.49
N ASN A 369 5.48 -10.88 -13.87
CA ASN A 369 5.39 -11.49 -15.18
C ASN A 369 5.28 -10.41 -16.26
N ALA A 370 4.44 -9.40 -16.04
CA ALA A 370 4.27 -8.27 -16.95
C ALA A 370 5.57 -7.47 -17.12
N GLY A 371 6.19 -7.02 -16.02
CA GLY A 371 7.44 -6.25 -16.09
C GLY A 371 8.57 -7.02 -16.80
N ARG A 372 8.68 -8.32 -16.53
CA ARG A 372 9.64 -9.19 -17.23
C ARG A 372 9.31 -9.34 -18.71
N ALA A 373 8.07 -9.68 -19.07
CA ALA A 373 7.68 -9.90 -20.46
C ALA A 373 7.91 -8.63 -21.30
N LEU A 374 7.48 -7.47 -20.80
CA LEU A 374 7.65 -6.19 -21.47
C LEU A 374 9.13 -5.86 -21.68
N PHE A 375 9.93 -5.88 -20.61
CA PHE A 375 11.34 -5.52 -20.71
C PHE A 375 12.11 -6.49 -21.60
N GLU A 376 11.91 -7.80 -21.47
CA GLU A 376 12.60 -8.80 -22.28
C GLU A 376 12.26 -8.68 -23.77
N ALA A 377 10.99 -8.41 -24.12
CA ALA A 377 10.59 -8.21 -25.51
C ALA A 377 11.22 -6.95 -26.12
N VAL A 378 11.19 -5.82 -25.40
CA VAL A 378 11.81 -4.57 -25.85
C VAL A 378 13.33 -4.71 -25.93
N TYR A 379 13.96 -5.29 -24.91
CA TYR A 379 15.40 -5.52 -24.87
C TYR A 379 15.87 -6.45 -25.99
N ALA A 380 15.11 -7.51 -26.31
CA ALA A 380 15.43 -8.41 -27.41
C ALA A 380 15.50 -7.65 -28.75
N ARG A 381 14.53 -6.77 -29.01
CA ARG A 381 14.52 -5.94 -30.23
C ARG A 381 15.60 -4.84 -30.22
N TRP A 382 15.83 -4.21 -29.08
CA TRP A 382 16.84 -3.16 -28.91
C TRP A 382 18.27 -3.69 -29.02
N SER A 383 18.55 -4.87 -28.48
CA SER A 383 19.89 -5.44 -28.40
C SER A 383 20.49 -5.83 -29.76
N VAL A 384 19.67 -5.98 -30.80
CA VAL A 384 20.11 -6.29 -32.16
C VAL A 384 20.35 -5.04 -33.01
N LEU A 385 20.04 -3.85 -32.50
CA LEU A 385 20.33 -2.57 -33.15
C LEU A 385 21.82 -2.22 -33.05
N ASP A 386 22.28 -1.35 -33.94
CA ASP A 386 23.65 -0.84 -33.90
C ASP A 386 23.89 -0.07 -32.57
N PRO A 387 24.88 -0.48 -31.75
CA PRO A 387 25.19 0.20 -30.50
C PRO A 387 25.47 1.70 -30.63
N GLU A 388 25.92 2.17 -31.79
CA GLU A 388 26.25 3.58 -32.01
C GLU A 388 25.03 4.45 -32.33
N THR A 389 23.90 3.85 -32.74
CA THR A 389 22.71 4.60 -33.17
C THR A 389 21.44 4.23 -32.41
N ARG A 390 21.45 3.16 -31.62
CA ARG A 390 20.28 2.76 -30.83
C ARG A 390 19.99 3.78 -29.71
N PRO A 391 18.72 3.94 -29.31
CA PRO A 391 18.36 4.80 -28.19
C PRO A 391 19.04 4.33 -26.91
N LYS A 392 19.25 5.25 -25.97
CA LYS A 392 19.52 4.90 -24.58
C LYS A 392 18.29 4.21 -23.99
N LEU A 393 18.47 3.02 -23.41
CA LEU A 393 17.39 2.22 -22.85
C LEU A 393 17.20 2.53 -21.36
N LEU A 394 16.10 3.21 -21.04
CA LEU A 394 15.73 3.58 -19.68
C LEU A 394 14.63 2.66 -19.14
N VAL A 395 14.53 2.56 -17.82
CA VAL A 395 13.42 1.87 -17.16
C VAL A 395 12.84 2.72 -16.04
N PHE A 396 11.53 2.67 -15.86
CA PHE A 396 10.91 3.26 -14.68
C PHE A 396 9.62 2.54 -14.28
N GLY A 397 9.20 2.80 -13.05
CA GLY A 397 7.95 2.31 -12.53
C GLY A 397 7.75 2.80 -11.10
N GLU A 398 6.49 3.07 -10.77
CA GLU A 398 6.06 3.49 -9.44
C GLU A 398 5.38 2.32 -8.73
N SER A 399 5.56 2.18 -7.41
CA SER A 399 4.77 1.24 -6.60
C SER A 399 4.87 -0.21 -7.10
N LEU A 400 3.76 -0.84 -7.49
CA LEU A 400 3.74 -2.16 -8.12
C LEU A 400 4.43 -2.20 -9.48
N GLY A 401 4.42 -1.09 -10.23
CA GLY A 401 5.22 -0.94 -11.43
C GLY A 401 6.72 -1.04 -11.13
N SER A 402 7.18 -0.40 -10.04
CA SER A 402 8.56 -0.53 -9.57
C SER A 402 8.91 -1.97 -9.20
N TYR A 403 8.02 -2.66 -8.47
CA TYR A 403 8.17 -4.07 -8.11
C TYR A 403 8.20 -5.00 -9.34
N GLY A 404 7.30 -4.77 -10.29
CA GLY A 404 7.19 -5.53 -11.52
C GLY A 404 8.42 -5.35 -12.42
N GLY A 405 8.81 -4.11 -12.68
CA GLY A 405 9.93 -3.76 -13.55
C GLY A 405 11.26 -4.33 -13.06
N GLN A 406 11.50 -4.28 -11.75
CA GLN A 406 12.71 -4.86 -11.16
C GLN A 406 12.80 -6.39 -11.31
N SER A 407 11.69 -7.08 -11.61
CA SER A 407 11.69 -8.53 -11.83
C SER A 407 12.30 -8.97 -13.16
N ALA A 408 12.54 -8.04 -14.08
CA ALA A 408 13.30 -8.30 -15.31
C ALA A 408 14.80 -8.51 -15.04
N PHE A 409 15.29 -8.15 -13.84
CA PHE A 409 16.71 -8.14 -13.54
C PHE A 409 17.08 -9.14 -12.45
N ALA A 410 18.25 -9.78 -12.61
CA ALA A 410 18.82 -10.68 -11.60
C ALA A 410 19.42 -9.93 -10.40
N GLY A 411 19.85 -8.68 -10.59
CA GLY A 411 20.45 -7.82 -9.57
C GLY A 411 20.88 -6.47 -10.12
N VAL A 412 21.52 -5.63 -9.28
CA VAL A 412 22.05 -4.31 -9.68
C VAL A 412 22.99 -4.39 -10.87
N GLN A 413 23.90 -5.39 -10.89
CA GLN A 413 24.84 -5.54 -12.00
C GLN A 413 24.14 -5.81 -13.33
N ASP A 414 23.03 -6.55 -13.30
CA ASP A 414 22.21 -6.83 -14.48
C ASP A 414 21.48 -5.56 -14.95
N MET A 415 20.94 -4.76 -14.03
CA MET A 415 20.40 -3.43 -14.35
C MET A 415 21.46 -2.53 -15.00
N ILE A 416 22.66 -2.44 -14.42
CA ILE A 416 23.79 -1.66 -14.96
C ILE A 416 24.19 -2.13 -16.37
N THR A 417 24.07 -3.42 -16.67
CA THR A 417 24.54 -3.98 -17.94
C THR A 417 23.48 -3.84 -19.04
N ARG A 418 22.20 -3.81 -18.67
CA ARG A 418 21.06 -3.89 -19.60
C ARG A 418 20.25 -2.61 -19.71
N THR A 419 20.65 -1.54 -19.02
CA THR A 419 19.97 -0.23 -19.05
C THR A 419 21.01 0.90 -19.04
N ASP A 420 20.63 2.03 -19.60
CA ASP A 420 21.40 3.29 -19.58
C ASP A 420 20.97 4.21 -18.42
N GLY A 421 19.86 3.89 -17.74
CA GLY A 421 19.38 4.59 -16.55
C GLY A 421 18.07 4.00 -16.02
N ALA A 422 17.78 4.25 -14.74
CA ALA A 422 16.56 3.76 -14.11
C ALA A 422 16.00 4.70 -13.04
N LEU A 423 14.67 4.83 -12.99
CA LEU A 423 13.96 5.56 -11.94
C LEU A 423 12.90 4.66 -11.29
N TRP A 424 13.19 4.21 -10.06
CA TRP A 424 12.29 3.37 -9.27
C TRP A 424 11.61 4.21 -8.19
N VAL A 425 10.29 4.36 -8.30
CA VAL A 425 9.52 5.29 -7.47
C VAL A 425 8.68 4.51 -6.44
N GLY A 426 8.76 4.88 -5.16
CA GLY A 426 7.93 4.32 -4.10
C GLY A 426 7.98 2.79 -4.00
N THR A 427 9.17 2.19 -4.16
CA THR A 427 9.33 0.74 -4.27
C THR A 427 8.85 0.01 -3.00
N PRO A 428 7.89 -0.93 -3.10
CA PRO A 428 7.48 -1.76 -1.98
C PRO A 428 8.63 -2.57 -1.38
N ASN A 429 8.78 -2.63 -0.05
CA ASN A 429 9.88 -3.40 0.56
C ASN A 429 9.85 -4.90 0.27
N PHE A 430 8.75 -5.50 -0.19
CA PHE A 430 8.79 -6.93 -0.53
C PHE A 430 9.57 -7.18 -1.83
N THR A 431 9.85 -6.13 -2.61
CA THR A 431 10.70 -6.17 -3.81
C THR A 431 12.07 -6.70 -3.45
N GLU A 432 12.47 -7.78 -4.11
CA GLU A 432 13.69 -8.50 -3.76
C GLU A 432 14.95 -7.67 -4.02
N GLN A 433 15.02 -6.96 -5.14
CA GLN A 433 16.18 -6.14 -5.48
C GLN A 433 16.35 -4.98 -4.49
N TRP A 434 15.28 -4.21 -4.25
CA TRP A 434 15.27 -3.18 -3.21
C TRP A 434 15.78 -3.70 -1.86
N ARG A 435 15.28 -4.84 -1.36
CA ARG A 435 15.78 -5.41 -0.09
C ARG A 435 17.24 -5.77 -0.12
N ARG A 436 17.69 -6.48 -1.17
CA ARG A 436 19.10 -6.88 -1.29
C ARG A 436 20.02 -5.68 -1.30
N ILE A 437 19.60 -4.60 -1.96
CA ILE A 437 20.34 -3.34 -2.04
C ILE A 437 20.38 -2.68 -0.65
N THR A 438 19.23 -2.42 -0.02
CA THR A 438 19.13 -1.79 1.30
C THR A 438 19.81 -2.59 2.41
N ASP A 439 19.74 -3.93 2.36
CA ASP A 439 20.41 -4.83 3.32
C ASP A 439 21.94 -4.85 3.12
N SER A 440 22.42 -4.47 1.94
CA SER A 440 23.86 -4.41 1.58
C SER A 440 24.43 -2.99 1.68
N ARG A 441 23.73 -2.06 2.33
CA ARG A 441 24.13 -0.66 2.46
C ARG A 441 25.44 -0.48 3.23
N ASP A 442 26.16 0.57 2.87
CA ASP A 442 27.44 0.93 3.46
C ASP A 442 27.28 1.19 4.98
N PRO A 443 28.24 0.78 5.82
CA PRO A 443 28.15 0.96 7.26
C PRO A 443 27.91 2.42 7.66
N GLY A 444 26.88 2.65 8.47
CA GLY A 444 26.50 3.97 8.95
C GLY A 444 25.46 4.69 8.09
N SER A 445 25.13 4.17 6.90
CA SER A 445 24.02 4.69 6.10
C SER A 445 22.66 4.26 6.66
N ARG A 446 21.64 5.10 6.46
CA ARG A 446 20.29 4.90 7.00
C ARG A 446 19.46 3.98 6.09
N GLU A 447 18.52 3.21 6.65
CA GLU A 447 17.57 2.41 5.88
C GLU A 447 16.65 3.31 5.03
N ILE A 448 16.32 4.52 5.50
CA ILE A 448 15.50 5.47 4.73
C ILE A 448 16.21 6.06 3.51
N LEU A 449 17.54 6.17 3.56
CA LEU A 449 18.40 6.70 2.51
C LEU A 449 19.71 5.91 2.48
N PRO A 450 19.67 4.66 1.97
CA PRO A 450 20.84 3.79 2.00
C PRO A 450 21.86 4.23 0.95
N VAL A 451 23.13 4.28 1.36
CA VAL A 451 24.27 4.52 0.46
C VAL A 451 24.89 3.17 0.15
N ILE A 452 25.07 2.85 -1.13
CA ILE A 452 25.51 1.52 -1.58
C ILE A 452 26.78 1.67 -2.42
N TYR A 453 27.91 1.12 -1.97
CA TYR A 453 29.20 1.26 -2.65
C TYR A 453 29.57 2.73 -2.94
N GLY A 454 29.30 3.63 -2.00
CA GLY A 454 29.48 5.06 -2.17
C GLY A 454 28.56 5.71 -3.20
N GLY A 455 27.43 5.08 -3.55
CA GLY A 455 26.46 5.63 -4.49
C GLY A 455 26.99 5.74 -5.92
N GLN A 456 27.88 4.83 -6.34
CA GLN A 456 28.56 4.90 -7.64
C GLN A 456 27.62 4.72 -8.83
N ASN A 457 26.61 3.84 -8.76
CA ASN A 457 25.59 3.71 -9.81
C ASN A 457 24.18 3.82 -9.25
N VAL A 458 23.95 3.33 -8.03
CA VAL A 458 22.64 3.32 -7.38
C VAL A 458 22.61 4.36 -6.27
N ARG A 459 21.67 5.30 -6.34
CA ARG A 459 21.42 6.29 -5.28
C ARG A 459 19.97 6.25 -4.83
N PHE A 460 19.75 6.52 -3.56
CA PHE A 460 18.43 6.66 -2.95
C PHE A 460 18.22 8.11 -2.57
N ALA A 461 17.01 8.61 -2.76
CA ALA A 461 16.67 9.99 -2.49
C ALA A 461 15.22 10.12 -2.00
N ALA A 462 15.02 11.02 -1.05
CA ALA A 462 13.69 11.53 -0.69
C ALA A 462 13.44 12.86 -1.39
N THR A 463 14.50 13.66 -1.53
CA THR A 463 14.53 14.95 -2.23
C THR A 463 15.66 14.95 -3.27
N PRO A 464 15.63 15.81 -4.29
CA PRO A 464 16.71 15.89 -5.29
C PRO A 464 18.11 16.08 -4.68
N ASP A 465 18.23 16.91 -3.64
CA ASP A 465 19.51 17.21 -2.98
C ASP A 465 20.18 15.95 -2.39
N ASP A 466 19.39 14.94 -1.98
CA ASP A 466 19.92 13.67 -1.45
C ASP A 466 20.80 12.94 -2.48
N LEU A 467 20.61 13.18 -3.78
CA LEU A 467 21.43 12.56 -4.82
C LEU A 467 22.87 13.08 -4.82
N THR A 468 23.17 14.25 -4.27
CA THR A 468 24.51 14.85 -4.34
C THR A 468 25.08 15.21 -2.97
N GLU A 469 24.24 15.45 -1.97
CA GLU A 469 24.66 15.98 -0.67
C GLU A 469 24.79 14.92 0.44
N LEU A 470 24.39 13.66 0.20
CA LEU A 470 24.50 12.62 1.23
C LEU A 470 25.96 12.27 1.57
N ASP A 471 26.21 12.12 2.88
CA ASP A 471 27.49 11.66 3.39
C ASP A 471 27.86 10.28 2.83
N GLY A 472 29.10 10.14 2.34
CA GLY A 472 29.64 8.88 1.83
C GLY A 472 29.45 8.69 0.32
N LEU A 473 28.80 9.62 -0.38
CA LEU A 473 28.73 9.61 -1.84
C LEU A 473 30.11 9.82 -2.48
N ARG A 474 30.35 9.11 -3.57
CA ARG A 474 31.50 9.22 -4.47
C ARG A 474 31.07 9.83 -5.80
N ASP A 475 31.94 9.81 -6.79
CA ASP A 475 31.58 10.17 -8.16
C ASP A 475 30.46 9.26 -8.68
N TRP A 476 29.47 9.86 -9.36
CA TRP A 476 28.32 9.14 -9.90
C TRP A 476 28.62 8.64 -11.32
N GLU A 477 28.85 7.35 -11.45
CA GLU A 477 29.12 6.66 -12.71
C GLU A 477 27.82 6.35 -13.47
N SER A 478 27.90 6.38 -14.80
CA SER A 478 26.83 5.93 -15.69
C SER A 478 26.90 4.41 -15.88
N PRO A 479 25.76 3.71 -16.00
CA PRO A 479 24.39 4.21 -15.92
C PRO A 479 23.97 4.57 -14.49
N ARG A 480 23.05 5.53 -14.39
CA ARG A 480 22.54 6.08 -13.13
C ARG A 480 21.18 5.46 -12.78
N ILE A 481 21.08 4.85 -11.60
CA ILE A 481 19.89 4.18 -11.09
C ILE A 481 19.45 4.92 -9.82
N VAL A 482 18.23 5.44 -9.81
CA VAL A 482 17.66 6.17 -8.68
C VAL A 482 16.50 5.39 -8.08
N TYR A 483 16.51 5.27 -6.76
CA TYR A 483 15.36 4.89 -5.95
C TYR A 483 14.81 6.13 -5.26
N TRP A 484 13.68 6.63 -5.74
CA TRP A 484 12.97 7.77 -5.16
C TRP A 484 11.93 7.26 -4.16
N GLN A 485 12.11 7.60 -2.88
CA GLN A 485 11.24 7.13 -1.80
C GLN A 485 11.09 8.17 -0.69
N HIS A 486 9.86 8.48 -0.30
CA HIS A 486 9.62 9.37 0.84
C HIS A 486 9.70 8.61 2.16
N PRO A 487 10.29 9.19 3.23
CA PRO A 487 10.31 8.53 4.53
C PRO A 487 8.91 8.34 5.12
N SER A 488 7.94 9.21 4.80
CA SER A 488 6.54 9.01 5.19
C SER A 488 5.76 7.97 4.34
N ASP A 489 6.35 7.36 3.31
CA ASP A 489 5.63 6.45 2.40
C ASP A 489 5.32 5.07 3.05
N PRO A 490 4.05 4.78 3.41
CA PRO A 490 3.70 3.49 4.00
C PRO A 490 3.86 2.33 3.02
N ILE A 491 3.83 2.54 1.70
CA ILE A 491 4.01 1.49 0.69
C ILE A 491 5.45 0.94 0.74
N VAL A 492 6.43 1.82 0.92
CA VAL A 492 7.84 1.46 1.08
C VAL A 492 8.03 0.72 2.40
N TRP A 493 7.49 1.23 3.51
CA TRP A 493 7.81 0.74 4.85
C TRP A 493 6.92 -0.40 5.38
N TRP A 494 5.77 -0.68 4.76
CA TRP A 494 4.84 -1.69 5.25
C TRP A 494 5.41 -3.11 5.12
N SER A 495 5.55 -3.83 6.24
CA SER A 495 6.01 -5.21 6.24
C SER A 495 5.27 -6.05 7.28
N SER A 496 5.01 -7.32 6.96
CA SER A 496 4.51 -8.29 7.95
C SER A 496 5.47 -8.49 9.12
N GLN A 497 6.75 -8.13 8.95
CA GLN A 497 7.74 -8.17 10.01
C GLN A 497 7.46 -7.14 11.12
N LEU A 498 6.75 -6.03 10.83
CA LEU A 498 6.38 -5.01 11.81
C LEU A 498 5.57 -5.56 12.98
N VAL A 499 4.92 -6.73 12.82
CA VAL A 499 4.22 -7.40 13.91
C VAL A 499 5.16 -7.78 15.06
N ARG A 500 6.42 -8.16 14.74
CA ARG A 500 7.36 -8.77 15.70
C ARG A 500 8.75 -8.15 15.74
N HIS A 501 9.15 -7.42 14.71
CA HIS A 501 10.48 -6.86 14.58
C HIS A 501 10.42 -5.35 14.39
N ARG A 502 11.27 -4.65 15.13
CA ARG A 502 11.55 -3.22 14.92
C ARG A 502 12.51 -3.10 13.72
N PRO A 503 12.13 -2.44 12.62
CA PRO A 503 13.01 -2.19 11.48
C PRO A 503 14.02 -1.07 11.79
N ASP A 504 15.06 -0.93 10.96
CA ASP A 504 16.13 0.04 11.18
C ASP A 504 15.64 1.48 10.97
N TRP A 505 14.72 1.73 10.03
CA TRP A 505 14.08 3.03 9.82
C TRP A 505 13.30 3.54 11.05
N LEU A 506 12.92 2.66 11.99
CA LEU A 506 12.38 3.03 13.31
C LEU A 506 13.42 3.03 14.44
N ARG A 507 14.64 2.53 14.22
CA ARG A 507 15.77 2.60 15.16
C ARG A 507 16.59 3.86 14.95
N GLU A 508 16.78 4.24 13.70
CA GLU A 508 17.57 5.36 13.22
C GLU A 508 16.80 6.69 13.34
N GLU A 509 17.44 7.78 12.92
CA GLU A 509 16.79 9.09 12.87
C GLU A 509 15.67 9.11 11.82
N ARG A 510 14.54 9.71 12.19
CA ARG A 510 13.33 9.78 11.35
C ARG A 510 13.57 10.75 10.19
N GLY A 511 12.89 10.51 9.07
CA GLY A 511 12.81 11.48 7.98
C GLY A 511 12.17 12.79 8.42
N ALA A 512 12.35 13.84 7.62
CA ALA A 512 11.85 15.18 7.92
C ALA A 512 10.32 15.24 8.01
N ASP A 513 9.64 14.37 7.29
CA ASP A 513 8.18 14.26 7.14
C ASP A 513 7.55 13.22 8.09
N ILE A 514 8.30 12.69 9.07
CA ILE A 514 7.79 11.75 10.09
C ILE A 514 7.92 12.35 11.48
N ASP A 515 6.89 12.22 12.31
CA ASP A 515 6.94 12.62 13.71
C ASP A 515 8.06 11.85 14.45
N LYS A 516 8.99 12.60 15.06
CA LYS A 516 10.12 12.07 15.83
C LYS A 516 9.68 11.21 17.03
N GLY A 517 8.45 11.37 17.49
CA GLY A 517 7.79 10.56 18.52
C GLY A 517 7.35 9.18 18.03
N MET A 518 7.29 8.92 16.73
CA MET A 518 6.94 7.62 16.19
C MET A 518 7.90 6.55 16.69
N SER A 519 7.33 5.48 17.25
CA SER A 519 8.07 4.37 17.85
C SER A 519 7.48 3.05 17.40
N TRP A 520 8.33 2.04 17.29
CA TRP A 520 7.85 0.69 17.01
C TRP A 520 7.14 0.09 18.23
N ILE A 521 5.90 -0.31 18.04
CA ILE A 521 5.06 -0.97 19.03
C ILE A 521 4.60 -2.32 18.44
N PRO A 522 4.96 -3.46 19.06
CA PRO A 522 4.59 -4.78 18.57
C PRO A 522 3.09 -4.89 18.29
N PHE A 523 2.74 -5.51 17.16
CA PHE A 523 1.37 -5.63 16.61
C PHE A 523 0.69 -4.31 16.22
N VAL A 524 0.90 -3.22 16.95
CA VAL A 524 0.22 -1.94 16.73
C VAL A 524 0.77 -1.22 15.51
N THR A 525 2.09 -1.09 15.39
CA THR A 525 2.72 -0.40 14.24
C THR A 525 2.38 -1.07 12.92
N PHE A 526 2.24 -2.40 12.89
CA PHE A 526 1.77 -3.11 11.70
C PHE A 526 0.39 -2.59 11.25
N TRP A 527 -0.57 -2.46 12.17
CA TRP A 527 -1.91 -1.98 11.83
C TRP A 527 -1.96 -0.49 11.52
N GLN A 528 -1.14 0.32 12.20
CA GLN A 528 -1.01 1.75 11.90
C GLN A 528 -0.52 1.95 10.46
N VAL A 529 0.63 1.37 10.11
CA VAL A 529 1.21 1.47 8.76
C VAL A 529 0.29 0.84 7.71
N THR A 530 -0.40 -0.27 8.02
CA THR A 530 -1.40 -0.88 7.10
C THR A 530 -2.51 0.10 6.73
N LEU A 531 -2.98 0.90 7.69
CA LEU A 531 -4.07 1.85 7.44
C LEU A 531 -3.57 3.15 6.82
N ASP A 532 -2.31 3.52 7.05
CA ASP A 532 -1.67 4.64 6.35
C ASP A 532 -1.63 4.42 4.84
N MET A 533 -1.53 3.17 4.39
CA MET A 533 -1.57 2.82 2.96
C MET A 533 -2.86 3.23 2.25
N VAL A 534 -4.00 3.35 2.95
CA VAL A 534 -5.31 3.63 2.33
C VAL A 534 -5.34 5.00 1.67
N PHE A 535 -4.64 5.97 2.26
CA PHE A 535 -4.59 7.37 1.82
C PHE A 535 -3.16 7.81 1.55
N ALA A 536 -2.30 6.87 1.14
CA ALA A 536 -0.88 7.12 1.01
C ALA A 536 -0.56 8.23 0.00
N ALA A 537 -1.36 8.33 -1.06
CA ALA A 537 -1.23 9.35 -2.10
C ALA A 537 -2.15 10.58 -1.89
N GLU A 538 -2.97 10.63 -0.84
CA GLU A 538 -3.84 11.78 -0.54
C GLU A 538 -3.13 12.79 0.38
N VAL A 539 -1.92 13.16 0.00
CA VAL A 539 -1.07 14.17 0.64
C VAL A 539 -0.43 15.05 -0.44
N PRO A 540 0.02 16.28 -0.11
CA PRO A 540 0.77 17.10 -1.05
C PRO A 540 1.99 16.36 -1.63
N GLY A 541 2.40 16.74 -2.84
CA GLY A 541 3.61 16.23 -3.49
C GLY A 541 4.85 16.34 -2.59
N GLY A 542 5.75 15.37 -2.72
CA GLY A 542 6.96 15.25 -1.89
C GLY A 542 6.75 14.51 -0.56
N HIS A 543 5.55 13.98 -0.32
CA HIS A 543 5.21 13.22 0.88
C HIS A 543 4.44 11.93 0.56
N GLY A 544 4.44 10.99 1.50
CA GLY A 544 3.72 9.73 1.38
C GLY A 544 4.05 9.03 0.05
N HIS A 545 3.01 8.52 -0.60
CA HIS A 545 3.07 7.92 -1.92
C HIS A 545 2.68 8.90 -3.04
N ALA A 546 2.80 10.21 -2.79
CA ALA A 546 2.54 11.27 -3.77
C ALA A 546 3.86 11.72 -4.40
N TYR A 547 4.21 11.06 -5.51
CA TYR A 547 5.41 11.34 -6.30
C TYR A 547 5.01 12.14 -7.55
N THR A 548 5.36 13.42 -7.60
CA THR A 548 4.86 14.33 -8.65
C THR A 548 6.01 14.95 -9.44
N THR A 549 6.10 16.28 -9.48
CA THR A 549 6.87 17.05 -10.45
C THR A 549 8.37 17.04 -10.19
N GLU A 550 8.81 16.62 -9.00
CA GLU A 550 10.24 16.46 -8.66
C GLU A 550 10.93 15.40 -9.53
N ALA A 551 10.16 14.55 -10.22
CA ALA A 551 10.64 13.63 -11.24
C ALA A 551 11.56 14.30 -12.28
N GLY A 552 11.35 15.58 -12.58
CA GLY A 552 12.22 16.38 -13.46
C GLY A 552 13.67 16.42 -12.98
N PHE A 553 13.91 16.63 -11.69
CA PHE A 553 15.27 16.65 -11.15
C PHE A 553 15.93 15.27 -11.23
N PHE A 554 15.19 14.21 -10.85
CA PHE A 554 15.71 12.85 -10.90
C PHE A 554 16.05 12.39 -12.33
N TRP A 555 15.21 12.71 -13.31
CA TRP A 555 15.53 12.42 -14.71
C TRP A 555 16.71 13.23 -15.22
N ALA A 556 16.80 14.52 -14.89
CA ALA A 556 17.94 15.35 -15.31
C ALA A 556 19.26 14.74 -14.83
N ASP A 557 19.30 14.32 -13.58
CA ASP A 557 20.44 13.60 -13.02
C ASP A 557 20.69 12.27 -13.73
N ILE A 558 19.67 11.44 -13.98
CA ILE A 558 19.86 10.16 -14.68
C ILE A 558 20.42 10.37 -16.10
N LEU A 559 19.93 11.38 -16.82
CA LEU A 559 20.32 11.68 -18.20
C LEU A 559 21.65 12.43 -18.31
N GLY A 560 22.15 12.99 -17.21
CA GLY A 560 23.37 13.80 -17.18
C GLY A 560 23.16 15.22 -17.71
N ILE A 561 21.98 15.80 -17.51
CA ILE A 561 21.64 17.17 -17.92
C ILE A 561 22.01 18.11 -16.77
N GLU A 562 23.06 18.92 -16.97
CA GLU A 562 23.58 19.86 -15.95
C GLU A 562 22.95 21.27 -16.05
N ASP A 563 22.04 21.52 -17.00
CA ASP A 563 21.39 22.81 -17.18
C ASP A 563 20.30 23.05 -16.12
N GLU A 564 20.70 23.58 -14.96
CA GLU A 564 19.79 23.88 -13.84
C GLU A 564 18.63 24.80 -14.24
N VAL A 565 18.83 25.72 -15.19
CA VAL A 565 17.78 26.65 -15.65
C VAL A 565 16.71 25.88 -16.41
N ARG A 566 17.14 24.98 -17.30
CA ARG A 566 16.24 24.09 -18.04
C ARG A 566 15.48 23.16 -17.10
N VAL A 567 16.17 22.49 -16.18
CA VAL A 567 15.53 21.56 -15.23
C VAL A 567 14.48 22.25 -14.38
N LYS A 568 14.79 23.46 -13.90
CA LYS A 568 13.83 24.27 -13.15
C LYS A 568 12.63 24.70 -14.01
N ALA A 569 12.84 25.09 -15.26
CA ALA A 569 11.73 25.43 -16.16
C ALA A 569 10.79 24.24 -16.39
N VAL A 570 11.34 23.02 -16.51
CA VAL A 570 10.53 21.78 -16.59
C VAL A 570 9.74 21.55 -15.32
N PHE A 571 10.37 21.69 -14.15
CA PHE A 571 9.68 21.57 -12.85
C PHE A 571 8.53 22.57 -12.71
N ASP A 572 8.78 23.85 -13.06
CA ASP A 572 7.77 24.91 -13.00
C ASP A 572 6.61 24.65 -13.98
N ALA A 573 6.90 24.12 -15.18
CA ALA A 573 5.89 23.76 -16.16
C ALA A 573 4.98 22.62 -15.67
N LEU A 574 5.57 21.53 -15.16
CA LEU A 574 4.82 20.41 -14.59
C LEU A 574 3.97 20.83 -13.39
N SER A 575 4.47 21.74 -12.57
CA SER A 575 3.77 22.23 -11.37
C SER A 575 2.64 23.22 -11.69
N SER A 576 2.56 23.71 -12.93
CA SER A 576 1.50 24.63 -13.36
C SER A 576 0.22 23.93 -13.84
N ASP A 577 0.29 22.61 -14.03
CA ASP A 577 -0.83 21.75 -14.44
C ASP A 577 -1.59 21.13 -13.24
N GLU A 578 -1.10 21.31 -12.00
CA GLU A 578 -1.76 20.96 -10.72
C GLU A 578 -2.71 22.06 -10.22
#